data_AF-C2KZY2-F1
#
_entry.id   AF-C2KZY2-F1
#
_cell.length_a   1.000
_cell.length_b   1.000
_cell.length_c   1.000
_cell.angle_alpha   90.00
_cell.angle_beta   90.00
_cell.angle_gamma   90.00
#
_symmetry.space_group_name_H-M   'P 1'
#
loop_
_entity.id
_entity.type
_entity.pdbx_description
1 polymer ?
#
loop_
_entity_poly.entity_id
_entity_poly.type
_entity_poly.pdbx_seq_one_letter_code
_entity_poly.pdbx_strand_id
1 'polypeptide(L)' 'MHQLKGNMQDLWSVTVNGNWRITFYFEGQDAYLVDYQDYH' A
#
# COMPACT_ATOMS: atom_id res chain seq x y z
N MET A 1 0.31 5.60 7.89
CA MET A 1 0.57 5.72 6.44
C MET A 1 2.04 6.03 6.28
N HIS A 2 2.76 5.18 5.55
CA HIS A 2 4.20 5.33 5.36
C HIS A 2 4.53 4.93 3.94
N GLN A 3 5.44 5.68 3.32
CA GLN A 3 5.94 5.43 1.98
C GLN A 3 7.05 4.37 2.06
N LEU A 4 7.01 3.38 1.17
CA LEU A 4 8.02 2.32 1.12
C LEU A 4 9.32 2.85 0.47
N LYS A 5 10.48 2.30 0.81
CA LYS A 5 11.78 2.74 0.26
C LYS A 5 12.24 1.81 -0.88
N GLY A 6 13.11 2.31 -1.78
CA GLY A 6 13.70 1.51 -2.87
C GLY A 6 12.88 1.54 -4.17
N ASN A 7 12.67 0.40 -4.83
CA ASN A 7 11.87 0.33 -6.07
C ASN A 7 10.36 0.53 -5.85
N MET A 8 9.93 0.78 -4.62
CA MET A 8 8.54 0.92 -4.19
C MET A 8 8.24 2.33 -3.66
N GLN A 9 9.04 3.33 -4.04
CA GLN A 9 8.89 4.72 -3.57
C GLN A 9 7.52 5.33 -3.90
N ASP A 10 6.86 4.87 -4.95
CA ASP A 10 5.52 5.34 -5.32
C ASP A 10 4.39 4.56 -4.61
N LEU A 11 4.74 3.53 -3.83
CA LEU A 11 3.80 2.71 -3.07
C LEU A 11 3.64 3.23 -1.64
N TRP A 12 2.38 3.33 -1.24
CA TRP A 12 1.92 3.65 0.10
C TRP A 12 1.36 2.41 0.76
N SER A 13 1.56 2.29 2.08
CA SER A 13 0.95 1.22 2.86
C SER A 13 0.12 1.75 4.03
N VAL A 14 -1.04 1.13 4.22
CA VAL A 14 -1.95 1.36 5.35
C VAL A 14 -2.32 0.02 6.00
N THR A 15 -2.25 -0.03 7.33
CA THR A 15 -2.74 -1.14 8.14
C THR A 15 -4.22 -0.93 8.44
N VAL A 16 -5.05 -1.95 8.21
CA VAL A 16 -6.51 -1.85 8.41
C VAL A 16 -6.92 -2.45 9.75
N ASN A 17 -6.59 -3.72 10.02
CA ASN A 17 -6.84 -4.38 11.29
C ASN A 17 -5.96 -5.63 11.45
N GLY A 18 -5.46 -5.92 12.65
CA GLY A 18 -4.59 -7.08 12.89
C GLY A 18 -3.36 -7.08 11.99
N ASN A 19 -3.18 -8.17 11.23
CA ASN A 19 -2.08 -8.34 10.26
C ASN A 19 -2.41 -7.81 8.85
N TRP A 20 -3.61 -7.27 8.60
CA TRP A 20 -4.01 -6.85 7.26
C TRP A 20 -3.34 -5.54 6.83
N ARG A 21 -2.65 -5.60 5.69
CA ARG A 21 -2.02 -4.44 5.04
C ARG A 21 -2.49 -4.28 3.59
N ILE A 22 -2.79 -3.03 3.25
CA ILE A 22 -3.08 -2.61 1.88
C ILE A 22 -1.88 -1.84 1.35
N THR A 23 -1.48 -2.12 0.11
CA THR A 23 -0.49 -1.33 -0.64
C THR A 23 -1.09 -0.78 -1.93
N PHE A 24 -0.87 0.51 -2.18
CA PHE A 24 -1.43 1.22 -3.32
C PHE A 24 -0.49 2.33 -3.80
N TYR A 25 -0.61 2.74 -5.07
CA TYR A 25 0.02 3.97 -5.56
C TYR A 25 -1.05 4.98 -5.97
N PHE A 26 -0.61 6.22 -6.17
CA PHE A 26 -1.45 7.25 -6.77
C PHE A 26 -0.99 7.54 -8.19
N GLU A 27 -1.93 7.66 -9.12
CA GLU A 27 -1.70 8.25 -10.42
C GLU A 27 -2.60 9.50 -10.51
N GLY A 28 -1.98 10.68 -10.41
CA GLY A 28 -2.74 11.93 -10.25
C GLY A 28 -3.49 11.98 -8.92
N GLN A 29 -4.82 11.98 -8.96
CA GLN A 29 -5.69 11.98 -7.77
C GLN A 29 -6.32 10.61 -7.48
N ASP A 30 -6.12 9.63 -8.36
CA ASP A 30 -6.74 8.32 -8.26
C ASP A 30 -5.80 7.33 -7.58
N ALA A 31 -6.36 6.50 -6.69
CA ALA A 31 -5.64 5.45 -5.98
C ALA A 31 -5.79 4.12 -6.72
N TYR A 32 -4.67 3.48 -7.00
CA TYR A 32 -4.60 2.18 -7.67
C TYR A 32 -4.10 1.12 -6.68
N LEU A 33 -4.95 0.11 -6.44
CA LEU A 33 -4.63 -1.00 -5.55
C LEU A 33 -3.62 -1.94 -6.24
N VAL A 34 -2.46 -2.13 -5.61
CA VAL A 34 -1.41 -3.00 -6.14
C VAL A 34 -1.50 -4.37 -5.50
N ASP A 35 -1.75 -4.43 -4.19
CA ASP A 35 -1.83 -5.69 -3.49
C ASP A 35 -2.75 -5.62 -2.24
N TYR A 36 -3.39 -6.75 -1.97
CA TYR A 36 -4.20 -6.99 -0.79
C TYR A 36 -3.77 -8.32 -0.19
N GLN A 37 -2.76 -8.28 0.68
CA GLN A 37 -2.24 -9.49 1.30
C GLN A 37 -2.90 -9.75 2.65
N ASP A 38 -3.62 -10.87 2.72
CA ASP A 38 -3.93 -11.55 3.97
C ASP A 38 -2.64 -12.25 4.43
N TYR A 39 -2.00 -11.73 5.47
CA TYR A 39 -0.91 -12.44 6.12
C TYR A 39 -1.52 -13.34 7.21
N HIS A 40 -2.00 -14.52 6.79
CA HIS A 40 -2.28 -15.65 7.66
C HIS A 40 -1.03 -16.52 7.84
#